data_AF-A0A354PFP4-F1
#
_entry.id   AF-A0A354PFP4-F1
#
_cell.length_a   1.000
_cell.length_b   1.000
_cell.length_c   1.000
_cell.angle_alpha   90.00
_cell.angle_beta   90.00
_cell.angle_gamma   90.00
#
_symmetry.space_group_name_H-M   'P 1'
#
loop_
_entity.id
_entity.type
_entity.pdbx_description
1 polymer ?
#
loop_
_entity_poly.entity_id
_entity_poly.type
_entity_poly.pdbx_seq_one_letter_code
_entity_poly.pdbx_strand_id
1 'polypeptide(L)'
;MTSLRDDTRVKHWGHAKAMQWFQDVADDGLEHGLYRTVDSDVQYSPSNLPHVWQPTKQQQKYYMPLPGFPGDFRTLKEIADDILSTDDDHARAALLDDVADRLLKIVRVLHEEHRILGLVTPENILVSSGSIVLLDHGFWHDGLVSPRWIKNPPYEQIWEPPKDRKQIGKKPMDFDERLDLRILTRLYQGLLTGLWQSVIVSGKESREKTKCNKLWRNLEDACNGSKSLDQFAVDLKKLPLSTHFLGPTGSEEQARSEPSPGMGKILRGSIAMLLLLGGIAYATYYVGVWPPPPPPPPPPSVPVGSAVAAALKPIRENGQITPLERFQAIQSAINVPRSSNVQVTAEEKSLIDSEIQEAMKIWSAQFDDAYLLLNTGATRAEAFDSIIELRDQISIARQFQDADINQTNSEKIKSCVDRVKSLRLDRRFPKSVRDSFDEF
;
A
#
# COMPACT_ATOMS: atom_id res chain seq x y z
N MET A 1 -1.88 -18.99 -28.26
CA MET A 1 -1.11 -17.76 -27.94
C MET A 1 -2.06 -16.86 -27.19
N THR A 2 -2.18 -17.09 -25.89
CA THR A 2 -3.17 -16.44 -25.02
C THR A 2 -2.41 -15.48 -24.11
N SER A 3 -2.96 -14.28 -23.99
CA SER A 3 -2.40 -13.08 -23.38
C SER A 3 -1.78 -13.28 -22.00
N LEU A 4 -0.61 -12.66 -21.82
CA LEU A 4 0.02 -12.34 -20.53
C LEU A 4 -1.02 -11.69 -19.61
N ARG A 5 -1.39 -12.37 -18.52
CA ARG A 5 -2.05 -11.73 -17.38
C ARG A 5 -0.96 -11.16 -16.49
N ASP A 6 -0.81 -9.85 -16.54
CA ASP A 6 0.03 -9.08 -15.64
C ASP A 6 -0.71 -8.93 -14.29
N ASP A 7 -0.82 -10.05 -13.57
CA ASP A 7 -1.51 -10.15 -12.28
C ASP A 7 -0.60 -9.53 -11.20
N THR A 8 -0.43 -8.20 -11.26
CA THR A 8 0.37 -7.39 -10.32
C THR A 8 -0.37 -7.26 -8.98
N ARG A 9 -0.59 -8.39 -8.30
CA ARG A 9 -1.18 -8.45 -6.95
C ARG A 9 -0.32 -7.80 -5.86
N VAL A 10 0.87 -7.36 -6.23
CA VAL A 10 1.92 -6.94 -5.32
C VAL A 10 2.60 -5.67 -5.84
N LYS A 11 2.05 -4.49 -5.54
CA LYS A 11 2.56 -3.21 -6.07
C LYS A 11 3.49 -2.43 -5.13
N HIS A 12 3.73 -2.86 -3.89
CA HIS A 12 4.37 -2.01 -2.88
C HIS A 12 5.46 -2.68 -2.03
N TRP A 13 6.49 -3.26 -2.64
CA TRP A 13 7.53 -3.99 -1.90
C TRP A 13 8.92 -3.34 -1.98
N GLY A 14 9.33 -2.68 -0.90
CA GLY A 14 10.74 -2.33 -0.66
C GLY A 14 11.49 -1.69 -1.85
N HIS A 15 12.76 -2.07 -2.02
CA HIS A 15 13.64 -1.70 -3.16
C HIS A 15 13.35 -2.46 -4.45
N ALA A 16 12.23 -3.17 -4.56
CA ALA A 16 11.89 -3.81 -5.81
C ALA A 16 11.42 -2.72 -6.78
N LYS A 17 12.10 -2.56 -7.92
CA LYS A 17 11.58 -1.72 -9.03
C LYS A 17 10.30 -2.30 -9.61
N ALA A 18 10.20 -3.63 -9.60
CA ALA A 18 9.02 -4.41 -9.89
C ALA A 18 9.23 -5.82 -9.34
N MET A 19 8.17 -6.44 -8.85
CA MET A 19 8.08 -7.89 -8.85
C MET A 19 7.10 -8.34 -9.91
N GLN A 20 7.46 -9.40 -10.61
CA GLN A 20 6.63 -9.97 -11.67
C GLN A 20 6.41 -11.44 -11.36
N TRP A 21 5.14 -11.83 -11.32
CA TRP A 21 4.72 -13.23 -11.34
C TRP A 21 4.78 -13.70 -12.79
N PHE A 22 5.56 -14.74 -13.07
CA PHE A 22 5.55 -15.34 -14.41
C PHE A 22 5.09 -16.79 -14.33
N GLN A 23 4.08 -17.09 -15.14
CA GLN A 23 3.66 -18.47 -15.40
C GLN A 23 4.37 -19.08 -16.62
N ASP A 24 4.97 -18.28 -17.50
CA ASP A 24 5.70 -18.75 -18.68
C ASP A 24 6.80 -17.76 -19.06
N VAL A 25 8.02 -17.93 -18.54
CA VAL A 25 9.22 -17.33 -19.16
C VAL A 25 10.21 -18.45 -19.44
N ALA A 26 10.10 -18.98 -20.65
CA ALA A 26 10.97 -19.99 -21.23
C ALA A 26 12.38 -19.49 -21.58
N ASP A 27 12.81 -18.30 -21.14
CA ASP A 27 14.12 -17.76 -21.51
C ASP A 27 15.29 -18.45 -20.79
N ASP A 28 15.05 -19.10 -19.63
CA ASP A 28 16.08 -19.82 -18.86
C ASP A 28 15.66 -21.26 -18.46
N GLY A 29 14.51 -21.77 -18.92
CA GLY A 29 14.04 -23.13 -18.60
C GLY A 29 13.60 -23.35 -17.15
N LEU A 30 13.18 -22.29 -16.46
CA LEU A 30 12.71 -22.32 -15.07
C LEU A 30 11.18 -22.30 -15.04
N GLU A 31 10.57 -23.30 -14.39
CA GLU A 31 9.14 -23.57 -14.55
C GLU A 31 8.23 -22.60 -13.76
N HIS A 32 8.53 -22.28 -12.48
CA HIS A 32 7.68 -21.39 -11.66
C HIS A 32 8.47 -20.58 -10.61
N GLY A 33 8.30 -19.25 -10.60
CA GLY A 33 8.95 -18.43 -9.57
C GLY A 33 8.68 -16.93 -9.66
N LEU A 34 9.41 -16.17 -8.84
CA LEU A 34 9.36 -14.72 -8.76
C LEU A 34 10.61 -14.11 -9.32
N TYR A 35 10.47 -13.00 -10.06
CA TYR A 35 11.60 -12.15 -10.40
C TYR A 35 11.54 -10.83 -9.65
N ARG A 36 12.71 -10.38 -9.21
CA ARG A 36 12.89 -9.09 -8.57
C ARG A 36 14.07 -8.36 -9.19
N THR A 37 13.85 -7.11 -9.57
CA THR A 37 14.94 -6.19 -9.91
C THR A 37 15.18 -5.25 -8.74
N VAL A 38 16.43 -5.13 -8.30
CA VAL A 38 16.85 -4.25 -7.20
C VAL A 38 17.70 -3.09 -7.70
N ASP A 39 17.90 -2.07 -6.86
CA ASP A 39 18.83 -0.98 -7.14
C ASP A 39 20.29 -1.46 -7.08
N SER A 40 21.20 -0.71 -7.72
CA SER A 40 22.61 -1.06 -7.86
C SER A 40 23.40 -1.11 -6.56
N ASP A 41 22.87 -0.49 -5.53
CA ASP A 41 23.44 -0.35 -4.20
C ASP A 41 22.90 -1.37 -3.19
N VAL A 42 21.98 -2.23 -3.62
CA VAL A 42 21.44 -3.35 -2.85
C VAL A 42 22.34 -4.56 -3.02
N GLN A 43 22.76 -5.14 -1.90
CA GLN A 43 23.50 -6.38 -1.83
C GLN A 43 22.58 -7.51 -1.37
N TYR A 44 22.93 -8.73 -1.77
CA TYR A 44 22.19 -9.93 -1.41
C TYR A 44 23.12 -10.97 -0.78
N SER A 45 22.71 -11.53 0.35
CA SER A 45 23.38 -12.64 1.02
C SER A 45 22.35 -13.73 1.30
N PRO A 46 22.32 -14.84 0.52
CA PRO A 46 21.36 -15.92 0.74
C PRO A 46 21.58 -16.60 2.09
N SER A 47 20.50 -17.13 2.67
CA SER A 47 20.51 -18.04 3.83
C SER A 47 20.29 -19.50 3.37
N ASN A 48 20.29 -20.47 4.28
CA ASN A 48 19.95 -21.86 3.99
C ASN A 48 18.43 -22.14 4.07
N LEU A 49 17.60 -21.10 3.94
CA LEU A 49 16.17 -21.30 3.76
C LEU A 49 15.91 -22.03 2.43
N PRO A 50 14.84 -22.85 2.34
CA PRO A 50 14.57 -23.66 1.14
C PRO A 50 14.23 -22.82 -0.09
N HIS A 51 13.66 -21.62 0.10
CA HIS A 51 13.27 -20.71 -0.97
C HIS A 51 14.00 -19.39 -0.79
N VAL A 52 15.09 -19.24 -1.54
CA VAL A 52 15.95 -18.05 -1.52
C VAL A 52 16.08 -17.47 -2.91
N TRP A 53 16.41 -16.18 -2.97
CA TRP A 53 16.70 -15.52 -4.21
C TRP A 53 18.01 -16.04 -4.81
N GLN A 54 18.01 -16.24 -6.11
CA GLN A 54 19.14 -16.68 -6.90
C GLN A 54 19.49 -15.56 -7.89
N PRO A 55 20.77 -15.19 -8.03
CA PRO A 55 21.15 -14.20 -9.03
C PRO A 55 20.88 -14.75 -10.43
N THR A 56 20.31 -13.92 -11.30
CA THR A 56 20.13 -14.27 -12.72
C THR A 56 21.35 -13.84 -13.54
N LYS A 57 21.38 -14.18 -14.84
CA LYS A 57 22.39 -13.66 -15.78
C LYS A 57 22.34 -12.14 -15.92
N GLN A 58 21.19 -11.52 -15.64
CA GLN A 58 21.03 -10.07 -15.68
C GLN A 58 21.46 -9.46 -14.34
N GLN A 59 22.35 -8.47 -14.40
CA GLN A 59 22.82 -7.76 -13.21
C GLN A 59 21.64 -7.13 -12.47
N GLN A 60 21.66 -7.19 -11.13
CA GLN A 60 20.60 -6.68 -10.25
C GLN A 60 19.22 -7.33 -10.40
N LYS A 61 19.12 -8.44 -11.14
CA LYS A 61 17.91 -9.23 -11.24
C LYS A 61 18.09 -10.58 -10.55
N TYR A 62 17.13 -10.89 -9.69
CA TYR A 62 17.09 -12.10 -8.90
C TYR A 62 15.84 -12.91 -9.23
N TYR A 63 15.98 -14.23 -9.15
CA TYR A 63 14.91 -15.20 -9.34
C TYR A 63 14.73 -16.01 -8.06
N MET A 64 13.51 -16.18 -7.59
CA MET A 64 13.21 -17.06 -6.47
C MET A 64 12.33 -18.22 -6.97
N PRO A 65 12.82 -19.47 -6.94
CA PRO A 65 12.00 -20.62 -7.27
C PRO A 65 10.92 -20.81 -6.22
N LEU A 66 9.68 -21.02 -6.68
CA LEU A 66 8.56 -21.35 -5.81
C LEU A 66 8.27 -22.86 -5.88
N PRO A 67 7.87 -23.50 -4.76
CA PRO A 67 7.55 -24.92 -4.73
C PRO A 67 6.20 -25.28 -5.40
N GLY A 68 5.49 -24.30 -5.97
CA GLY A 68 4.17 -24.49 -6.58
C GLY A 68 3.77 -23.29 -7.44
N PHE A 69 2.51 -23.28 -7.90
CA PHE A 69 2.06 -22.19 -8.75
C PHE A 69 1.97 -20.90 -7.95
N PRO A 70 2.39 -19.77 -8.55
CA PRO A 70 2.33 -18.48 -7.88
C PRO A 70 0.93 -18.09 -7.39
N GLY A 71 -0.13 -18.49 -8.11
CA GLY A 71 -1.52 -18.25 -7.71
C GLY A 71 -1.97 -19.01 -6.45
N ASP A 72 -1.22 -20.01 -5.99
CA ASP A 72 -1.52 -20.79 -4.79
C ASP A 72 -1.01 -20.11 -3.50
N PHE A 73 -0.18 -19.07 -3.65
CA PHE A 73 0.36 -18.32 -2.54
C PHE A 73 -0.57 -17.17 -2.15
N ARG A 74 -0.72 -16.98 -0.84
CA ARG A 74 -1.30 -15.79 -0.23
C ARG A 74 -0.28 -15.14 0.68
N THR A 75 -0.33 -13.82 0.80
CA THR A 75 0.43 -13.11 1.83
C THR A 75 -0.11 -13.44 3.21
N LEU A 76 0.72 -13.30 4.24
CA LEU A 76 0.28 -13.48 5.64
C LEU A 76 -0.83 -12.49 6.00
N LYS A 77 -0.82 -11.29 5.40
CA LYS A 77 -1.89 -10.30 5.52
C LYS A 77 -3.21 -10.83 4.96
N GLU A 78 -3.22 -11.31 3.72
CA GLU A 78 -4.44 -11.88 3.10
C GLU A 78 -4.95 -13.07 3.91
N ILE A 79 -4.04 -13.90 4.45
CA ILE A 79 -4.43 -14.97 5.38
C ILE A 79 -5.08 -14.40 6.64
N ALA A 80 -4.55 -13.33 7.24
CA ALA A 80 -5.16 -12.68 8.38
C ALA A 80 -6.53 -12.07 8.05
N ASP A 81 -6.73 -11.56 6.83
CA ASP A 81 -8.01 -11.01 6.38
C ASP A 81 -9.04 -12.13 6.13
N ASP A 82 -8.63 -13.25 5.52
CA ASP A 82 -9.45 -14.45 5.30
C ASP A 82 -9.82 -15.11 6.64
N ILE A 83 -8.79 -15.51 7.39
CA ILE A 83 -8.57 -15.16 8.80
C ILE A 83 -9.76 -14.60 9.54
N LEU A 84 -10.09 -13.34 9.30
CA LEU A 84 -11.07 -12.60 10.08
C LEU A 84 -12.44 -12.49 9.39
N SER A 85 -12.56 -12.92 8.13
CA SER A 85 -13.77 -12.75 7.32
C SER A 85 -14.59 -14.01 7.07
N THR A 86 -14.01 -15.21 7.18
CA THR A 86 -14.74 -16.48 6.99
C THR A 86 -15.57 -16.90 8.22
N ASP A 87 -16.52 -17.82 8.04
CA ASP A 87 -17.31 -18.43 9.12
C ASP A 87 -16.83 -19.87 9.47
N ASP A 88 -15.83 -20.42 8.77
CA ASP A 88 -15.31 -21.79 8.99
C ASP A 88 -14.19 -21.85 10.03
N ASP A 89 -14.53 -22.16 11.27
CA ASP A 89 -13.61 -22.19 12.41
C ASP A 89 -12.54 -23.30 12.35
N HIS A 90 -12.81 -24.43 11.70
CA HIS A 90 -11.89 -25.58 11.71
C HIS A 90 -10.74 -25.43 10.70
N ALA A 91 -11.01 -24.94 9.49
CA ALA A 91 -9.96 -24.68 8.50
C ALA A 91 -9.01 -23.56 8.95
N ARG A 92 -9.54 -22.54 9.66
CA ARG A 92 -8.76 -21.45 10.25
C ARG A 92 -7.79 -21.92 11.32
N ALA A 93 -8.27 -22.76 12.22
CA ALA A 93 -7.52 -23.31 13.33
C ALA A 93 -6.24 -24.01 12.86
N ALA A 94 -6.37 -24.91 11.88
CA ALA A 94 -5.22 -25.64 11.35
C ALA A 94 -4.20 -24.72 10.66
N LEU A 95 -4.67 -23.71 9.93
CA LEU A 95 -3.78 -22.78 9.20
C LEU A 95 -2.98 -21.88 10.16
N LEU A 96 -3.58 -21.39 11.25
CA LEU A 96 -2.87 -20.55 12.24
C LEU A 96 -1.69 -21.28 12.88
N ASP A 97 -1.92 -22.51 13.33
CA ASP A 97 -0.89 -23.30 14.01
C ASP A 97 0.21 -23.73 13.03
N ASP A 98 -0.16 -24.10 11.79
CA ASP A 98 0.79 -24.45 10.74
C ASP A 98 1.70 -23.27 10.36
N VAL A 99 1.11 -22.07 10.18
CA VAL A 99 1.86 -20.85 9.90
C VAL A 99 2.83 -20.51 11.04
N ALA A 100 2.37 -20.59 12.29
CA ALA A 100 3.20 -20.29 13.45
C ALA A 100 4.37 -21.28 13.61
N ASP A 101 4.13 -22.58 13.45
CA ASP A 101 5.18 -23.60 13.53
C ASP A 101 6.22 -23.43 12.41
N ARG A 102 5.80 -23.11 11.19
CA ARG A 102 6.70 -22.85 10.07
C ARG A 102 7.54 -21.59 10.26
N LEU A 103 6.95 -20.50 10.75
CA LEU A 103 7.70 -19.27 11.04
C LEU A 103 8.74 -19.51 12.13
N LEU A 104 8.40 -20.26 13.19
CA LEU A 104 9.38 -20.66 14.21
C LEU A 104 10.53 -21.50 13.64
N LYS A 105 10.22 -22.45 12.74
CA LYS A 105 11.25 -23.26 12.05
C LYS A 105 12.18 -22.40 11.20
N ILE A 106 11.63 -21.45 10.45
CA ILE A 106 12.41 -20.50 9.64
C ILE A 106 13.35 -19.70 10.53
N VAL A 107 12.85 -19.11 11.62
CA VAL A 107 13.68 -18.32 12.54
C VAL A 107 14.76 -19.18 13.19
N ARG A 108 14.49 -20.44 13.53
CA ARG A 108 15.51 -21.36 14.04
C ARG A 108 16.64 -21.58 13.02
N VAL A 109 16.32 -21.86 11.76
CA VAL A 109 17.33 -22.02 10.69
C VAL A 109 18.18 -20.76 10.54
N LEU A 110 17.56 -19.57 10.60
CA LEU A 110 18.30 -18.31 10.54
C LEU A 110 19.21 -18.12 11.77
N HIS A 111 18.74 -18.46 12.97
CA HIS A 111 19.53 -18.36 14.20
C HIS A 111 20.74 -19.30 14.21
N GLU A 112 20.61 -20.50 13.64
CA GLU A 112 21.72 -21.43 13.42
C GLU A 112 22.80 -20.84 12.48
N GLU A 113 22.42 -19.91 11.61
CA GLU A 113 23.34 -19.16 10.72
C GLU A 113 23.83 -17.83 11.31
N HIS A 114 23.50 -17.53 12.57
CA HIS A 114 23.72 -16.22 13.19
C HIS A 114 23.10 -15.06 12.38
N ARG A 115 21.91 -15.29 11.83
CA ARG A 115 21.11 -14.32 11.09
C ARG A 115 19.81 -14.05 11.81
N ILE A 116 19.35 -12.81 11.74
CA ILE A 116 18.01 -12.44 12.22
C ILE A 116 17.01 -12.41 11.05
N LEU A 117 15.72 -12.47 11.38
CA LEU A 117 14.60 -12.39 10.44
C LEU A 117 14.62 -11.08 9.64
N GLY A 118 15.05 -9.99 10.28
CA GLY A 118 15.20 -8.66 9.68
C GLY A 118 13.87 -7.90 9.61
N LEU A 119 13.72 -7.03 8.61
CA LEU A 119 12.52 -6.22 8.42
C LEU A 119 11.43 -6.97 7.63
N VAL A 120 10.89 -8.04 8.21
CA VAL A 120 9.76 -8.74 7.60
C VAL A 120 8.45 -7.98 7.84
N THR A 121 7.55 -8.01 6.86
CA THR A 121 6.16 -7.53 6.98
C THR A 121 5.19 -8.67 6.66
N PRO A 122 3.91 -8.57 7.07
CA PRO A 122 2.91 -9.57 6.71
C PRO A 122 2.72 -9.72 5.19
N GLU A 123 2.96 -8.66 4.42
CA GLU A 123 2.88 -8.70 2.95
C GLU A 123 4.09 -9.40 2.31
N ASN A 124 5.23 -9.45 3.01
CA ASN A 124 6.47 -10.05 2.53
C ASN A 124 6.65 -11.53 2.93
N ILE A 125 5.60 -12.13 3.50
CA ILE A 125 5.55 -13.55 3.88
C ILE A 125 4.50 -14.19 2.99
N LEU A 126 4.94 -14.98 2.01
CA LEU A 126 4.01 -15.83 1.26
C LEU A 126 3.80 -17.14 1.99
N VAL A 127 2.57 -17.61 1.95
CA VAL A 127 2.13 -18.85 2.56
C VAL A 127 1.33 -19.63 1.52
N SER A 128 1.66 -20.90 1.37
CA SER A 128 0.89 -21.88 0.61
C SER A 128 0.78 -23.17 1.40
N SER A 129 0.02 -24.14 0.89
CA SER A 129 -0.06 -25.47 1.49
C SER A 129 1.32 -26.11 1.55
N GLY A 130 1.93 -26.12 2.73
CA GLY A 130 3.24 -26.76 2.91
C GLY A 130 4.44 -25.82 2.82
N SER A 131 4.29 -24.51 2.61
CA SER A 131 5.46 -23.63 2.42
C SER A 131 5.25 -22.21 2.93
N ILE A 132 6.33 -21.62 3.48
CA ILE A 132 6.45 -20.20 3.76
C ILE A 132 7.68 -19.66 3.03
N VAL A 133 7.52 -18.52 2.37
CA VAL A 133 8.57 -17.86 1.59
C VAL A 133 8.74 -16.42 2.08
N LEU A 134 9.98 -16.03 2.39
CA LEU A 134 10.32 -14.68 2.84
C LEU A 134 10.93 -13.87 1.70
N LEU A 135 10.26 -12.79 1.31
CA LEU A 135 10.54 -12.13 0.03
C LEU A 135 11.61 -11.05 0.12
N ASP A 136 11.77 -10.45 1.29
CA ASP A 136 12.79 -9.42 1.56
C ASP A 136 14.01 -9.96 2.32
N HIS A 137 14.00 -11.24 2.71
CA HIS A 137 15.10 -11.80 3.48
C HIS A 137 16.39 -11.90 2.66
N GLY A 138 17.51 -11.49 3.26
CA GLY A 138 18.86 -11.56 2.66
C GLY A 138 19.28 -10.33 1.86
N PHE A 139 18.36 -9.41 1.52
CA PHE A 139 18.71 -8.13 0.90
C PHE A 139 19.09 -7.10 1.95
N TRP A 140 20.15 -6.34 1.68
CA TRP A 140 20.63 -5.28 2.57
C TRP A 140 21.38 -4.21 1.77
N HIS A 141 21.70 -3.08 2.41
CA HIS A 141 22.34 -1.93 1.76
C HIS A 141 23.58 -1.48 2.54
N ASP A 142 24.68 -1.25 1.83
CA ASP A 142 25.95 -0.76 2.39
C ASP A 142 25.94 0.76 2.68
N GLY A 143 24.87 1.49 2.33
CA GLY A 143 24.83 2.95 2.33
C GLY A 143 24.47 3.64 3.65
N LEU A 144 24.83 4.93 3.75
CA LEU A 144 24.44 5.85 4.82
C LEU A 144 22.96 6.29 4.75
N VAL A 145 22.30 6.06 3.62
CA VAL A 145 20.95 6.56 3.34
C VAL A 145 19.94 5.42 3.57
N SER A 146 19.04 5.62 4.52
CA SER A 146 17.95 4.67 4.72
C SER A 146 17.07 4.60 3.46
N PRO A 147 16.67 3.40 3.04
CA PRO A 147 15.80 3.18 1.90
C PRO A 147 14.55 4.07 1.89
N ARG A 148 14.07 4.46 0.70
CA ARG A 148 12.89 5.35 0.59
C ARG A 148 11.64 4.74 1.24
N TRP A 149 11.43 3.43 1.10
CA TRP A 149 10.31 2.72 1.73
C TRP A 149 10.41 2.68 3.27
N ILE A 150 11.61 2.81 3.84
CA ILE A 150 11.81 2.92 5.29
C ILE A 150 11.30 4.26 5.85
N LYS A 151 11.13 5.29 5.01
CA LYS A 151 10.64 6.60 5.45
C LYS A 151 9.15 6.61 5.77
N ASN A 152 8.36 5.76 5.10
CA ASN A 152 6.93 5.55 5.36
C ASN A 152 6.60 4.07 5.13
N PRO A 153 7.09 3.15 5.98
CA PRO A 153 6.91 1.73 5.72
C PRO A 153 5.48 1.30 6.04
N PRO A 154 4.83 0.49 5.18
CA PRO A 154 3.63 -0.20 5.60
C PRO A 154 3.99 -1.10 6.80
N TYR A 155 3.16 -1.08 7.84
CA TYR A 155 3.36 -1.88 9.04
C TYR A 155 4.63 -1.57 9.84
N GLU A 156 5.17 -0.36 9.75
CA GLU A 156 6.37 0.03 10.51
C GLU A 156 6.25 -0.22 12.01
N GLN A 157 5.02 -0.28 12.52
CA GLN A 157 4.72 -0.52 13.91
C GLN A 157 5.14 -1.92 14.34
N ILE A 158 5.29 -2.90 13.45
CA ILE A 158 5.74 -4.25 13.86
C ILE A 158 7.25 -4.31 14.15
N TRP A 159 8.02 -3.31 13.73
CA TRP A 159 9.48 -3.27 13.90
C TRP A 159 9.88 -2.49 15.15
N GLU A 160 11.17 -2.53 15.48
CA GLU A 160 11.71 -1.64 16.50
C GLU A 160 11.75 -0.18 16.01
N PRO A 161 11.63 0.79 16.94
CA PRO A 161 11.71 2.22 16.61
C PRO A 161 12.97 2.57 15.80
N PRO A 162 12.93 3.56 14.90
CA PRO A 162 14.04 3.92 14.01
C PRO A 162 15.41 4.12 14.68
N LYS A 163 15.43 4.61 15.93
CA LYS A 163 16.67 4.82 16.70
C LYS A 163 17.37 3.52 17.11
N ASP A 164 16.62 2.42 17.14
CA ASP A 164 17.05 1.10 17.61
C ASP A 164 16.97 0.04 16.49
N ARG A 165 16.83 0.44 15.22
CA ARG A 165 16.78 -0.47 14.05
C ARG A 165 18.16 -1.09 13.77
N LYS A 166 18.65 -1.89 14.71
CA LYS A 166 19.69 -2.91 14.50
C LYS A 166 19.24 -3.96 13.47
N GLN A 167 17.95 -3.98 13.14
CA GLN A 167 17.30 -4.80 12.11
C GLN A 167 17.63 -4.38 10.67
N ILE A 168 18.15 -3.16 10.45
CA ILE A 168 18.67 -2.69 9.14
C ILE A 168 20.19 -2.74 9.22
N GLY A 169 20.77 -3.89 8.91
CA GLY A 169 22.20 -4.11 9.09
C GLY A 169 23.06 -3.32 8.10
N LYS A 170 24.12 -2.68 8.62
CA LYS A 170 25.34 -2.36 7.88
C LYS A 170 26.40 -3.42 8.20
N LYS A 171 26.37 -4.58 7.52
CA LYS A 171 27.30 -5.73 7.70
C LYS A 171 27.39 -6.29 9.13
N PRO A 172 27.83 -7.57 9.25
CA PRO A 172 26.98 -8.61 9.83
C PRO A 172 26.38 -8.13 11.15
N MET A 173 25.05 -8.07 11.17
CA MET A 173 24.27 -7.51 12.28
C MET A 173 24.78 -8.04 13.62
N ASP A 174 24.76 -7.20 14.65
CA ASP A 174 24.76 -7.70 16.02
C ASP A 174 23.57 -8.66 16.13
N PHE A 175 23.86 -9.95 16.09
CA PHE A 175 22.85 -11.00 16.15
C PHE A 175 22.15 -10.91 17.51
N ASP A 176 20.87 -10.52 17.49
CA ASP A 176 20.02 -10.45 18.66
C ASP A 176 18.71 -11.21 18.37
N GLU A 177 18.70 -12.48 18.77
CA GLU A 177 17.55 -13.39 18.66
C GLU A 177 16.25 -12.82 19.26
N ARG A 178 16.36 -11.89 20.22
CA ARG A 178 15.20 -11.30 20.91
C ARG A 178 14.41 -10.38 19.99
N LEU A 179 15.05 -9.79 18.99
CA LEU A 179 14.39 -8.95 17.98
C LEU A 179 13.43 -9.77 17.13
N ASP A 180 13.80 -11.01 16.80
CA ASP A 180 12.94 -11.89 16.00
C ASP A 180 11.74 -12.37 16.80
N LEU A 181 11.91 -12.65 18.10
CA LEU A 181 10.78 -12.98 18.97
C LEU A 181 9.78 -11.82 19.09
N ARG A 182 10.25 -10.57 19.18
CA ARG A 182 9.37 -9.39 19.11
C ARG A 182 8.59 -9.32 17.81
N ILE A 183 9.25 -9.54 16.68
CA ILE A 183 8.57 -9.54 15.39
C ILE A 183 7.55 -10.68 15.31
N LEU A 184 7.93 -11.91 15.66
CA LEU A 184 7.06 -13.08 15.62
C LEU A 184 5.82 -12.88 16.49
N THR A 185 5.97 -12.39 17.71
CA THR A 185 4.84 -12.14 18.62
C THR A 185 3.88 -11.08 18.08
N ARG A 186 4.40 -10.02 17.44
CA ARG A 186 3.58 -9.00 16.76
C ARG A 186 2.88 -9.55 15.52
N LEU A 187 3.53 -10.43 14.75
CA LEU A 187 2.90 -11.14 13.63
C LEU A 187 1.77 -12.06 14.11
N TYR A 188 1.99 -12.82 15.19
CA TYR A 188 0.96 -13.71 15.75
C TYR A 188 -0.21 -12.94 16.32
N GLN A 189 0.02 -11.79 16.94
CA GLN A 189 -1.07 -10.89 17.32
C GLN A 189 -1.86 -10.41 16.10
N GLY A 190 -1.18 -9.99 15.04
CA GLY A 190 -1.84 -9.54 13.81
C GLY A 190 -2.71 -10.62 13.19
N LEU A 191 -2.24 -11.87 13.17
CA LEU A 191 -3.03 -13.03 12.75
C LEU A 191 -4.29 -13.24 13.61
N LEU A 192 -4.19 -13.02 14.93
CA LEU A 192 -5.30 -13.22 15.86
C LEU A 192 -6.31 -12.06 15.85
N THR A 193 -5.89 -10.85 15.50
CA THR A 193 -6.67 -9.62 15.79
C THR A 193 -6.90 -8.72 14.59
N GLY A 194 -6.13 -8.89 13.52
CA GLY A 194 -6.02 -7.97 12.38
C GLY A 194 -5.19 -6.72 12.68
N LEU A 195 -4.67 -6.58 13.90
CA LEU A 195 -3.98 -5.38 14.37
C LEU A 195 -2.46 -5.58 14.37
N TRP A 196 -1.80 -4.92 13.42
CA TRP A 196 -0.35 -4.93 13.25
C TRP A 196 0.28 -3.75 13.99
N GLN A 197 0.77 -3.96 15.21
CA GLN A 197 1.23 -2.89 16.09
C GLN A 197 2.46 -3.29 16.93
N SER A 198 3.15 -2.29 17.49
CA SER A 198 4.41 -2.46 18.23
C SER A 198 4.24 -3.06 19.62
N VAL A 199 3.09 -2.81 20.23
CA VAL A 199 2.76 -3.24 21.58
C VAL A 199 1.83 -4.45 21.51
N ILE A 200 2.14 -5.48 22.30
CA ILE A 200 1.21 -6.60 22.46
C ILE A 200 -0.03 -6.09 23.20
N VAL A 201 -1.24 -6.31 22.65
CA VAL A 201 -2.51 -5.86 23.24
C VAL A 201 -2.69 -6.55 24.60
N SER A 202 -2.33 -5.88 25.68
CA SER A 202 -2.59 -6.31 27.05
C SER A 202 -3.72 -5.45 27.64
N GLY A 203 -4.94 -5.98 27.75
CA GLY A 203 -6.05 -5.17 28.28
C GLY A 203 -7.46 -5.73 28.06
N LYS A 204 -8.47 -4.88 28.27
CA LYS A 204 -9.88 -5.23 27.99
C LYS A 204 -10.12 -5.50 26.50
N GLU A 205 -9.45 -4.77 25.61
CA GLU A 205 -9.55 -4.95 24.16
C GLU A 205 -9.08 -6.34 23.68
N SER A 206 -8.05 -6.94 24.30
CA SER A 206 -7.64 -8.32 23.97
C SER A 206 -8.57 -9.40 24.53
N ARG A 207 -9.25 -9.11 25.64
CA ARG A 207 -10.22 -10.03 26.27
C ARG A 207 -11.50 -10.20 25.46
N GLU A 208 -11.86 -9.21 24.65
CA GLU A 208 -13.03 -9.26 23.79
C GLU A 208 -12.78 -10.11 22.52
N LYS A 209 -11.55 -10.14 22.01
CA LYS A 209 -11.20 -10.89 20.80
C LYS A 209 -10.63 -12.30 21.04
N THR A 210 -10.10 -12.62 22.23
CA THR A 210 -9.56 -13.96 22.53
C THR A 210 -9.69 -14.30 24.03
N LYS A 211 -10.21 -15.49 24.37
CA LYS A 211 -10.55 -15.85 25.79
C LYS A 211 -9.35 -16.23 26.67
N CYS A 212 -8.10 -16.25 26.16
CA CYS A 212 -6.97 -16.86 26.87
C CYS A 212 -5.92 -15.84 27.34
N ASN A 213 -6.04 -15.40 28.60
CA ASN A 213 -5.01 -14.58 29.26
C ASN A 213 -3.62 -15.23 29.31
N LYS A 214 -3.53 -16.57 29.29
CA LYS A 214 -2.23 -17.28 29.33
C LYS A 214 -1.47 -17.14 28.02
N LEU A 215 -2.16 -17.19 26.87
CA LEU A 215 -1.53 -16.98 25.57
C LEU A 215 -0.97 -15.56 25.47
N TRP A 216 -1.74 -14.53 25.82
CA TRP A 216 -1.27 -13.15 25.75
C TRP A 216 -0.06 -12.88 26.62
N ARG A 217 -0.06 -13.40 27.86
CA ARG A 217 1.13 -13.32 28.70
C ARG A 217 2.32 -14.03 28.06
N ASN A 218 2.11 -15.20 27.44
CA ASN A 218 3.18 -15.89 26.71
C ASN A 218 3.76 -15.04 25.56
N LEU A 219 2.90 -14.38 24.78
CA LEU A 219 3.32 -13.47 23.71
C LEU A 219 4.03 -12.22 24.26
N GLU A 220 3.51 -11.64 25.34
CA GLU A 220 4.08 -10.47 26.02
C GLU A 220 5.45 -10.78 26.63
N ASP A 221 5.58 -11.90 27.35
CA ASP A 221 6.85 -12.37 27.93
C ASP A 221 7.91 -12.58 26.85
N ALA A 222 7.54 -13.19 25.71
CA ALA A 222 8.44 -13.40 24.58
C ALA A 222 8.82 -12.07 23.90
N CYS A 223 7.87 -11.15 23.70
CA CYS A 223 8.12 -9.81 23.17
C CYS A 223 9.07 -9.01 24.09
N ASN A 224 8.93 -9.15 25.41
CA ASN A 224 9.81 -8.51 26.38
C ASN A 224 11.19 -9.18 26.51
N GLY A 225 11.46 -10.23 25.74
CA GLY A 225 12.73 -10.95 25.76
C GLY A 225 12.95 -11.83 27.00
N SER A 226 11.87 -12.18 27.70
CA SER A 226 11.93 -13.09 28.86
C SER A 226 11.92 -14.56 28.47
N LYS A 227 11.83 -14.88 27.18
CA LYS A 227 11.84 -16.24 26.64
C LYS A 227 12.87 -16.39 25.54
N SER A 228 13.48 -17.56 25.45
CA SER A 228 14.22 -18.00 24.26
C SER A 228 13.27 -18.52 23.18
N LEU A 229 13.77 -18.66 21.95
CA LEU A 229 13.00 -19.21 20.83
C LEU A 229 12.44 -20.60 21.14
N ASP A 230 13.26 -21.48 21.72
CA ASP A 230 12.86 -22.85 22.05
C ASP A 230 11.81 -22.90 23.16
N GLN A 231 11.98 -22.08 24.21
CA GLN A 231 10.99 -21.99 25.27
C GLN A 231 9.65 -21.47 24.73
N PHE A 232 9.69 -20.44 23.87
CA PHE A 232 8.52 -19.89 23.23
C PHE A 232 7.82 -20.93 22.33
N ALA A 233 8.57 -21.71 21.55
CA ALA A 233 8.02 -22.80 20.73
C ALA A 233 7.35 -23.90 21.57
N VAL A 234 7.95 -24.29 22.70
CA VAL A 234 7.35 -25.27 23.62
C VAL A 234 6.06 -24.72 24.23
N ASP A 235 6.03 -23.46 24.62
CA ASP A 235 4.84 -22.84 25.21
C ASP A 235 3.72 -22.67 24.18
N LEU A 236 4.04 -22.33 22.93
CA LEU A 236 3.06 -22.22 21.85
C LEU A 236 2.44 -23.58 21.50
N LYS A 237 3.20 -24.68 21.58
CA LYS A 237 2.62 -26.04 21.42
C LYS A 237 1.63 -26.41 22.53
N LYS A 238 1.80 -25.89 23.74
CA LYS A 238 0.88 -26.09 24.86
C LYS A 238 -0.34 -25.17 24.78
N LEU A 239 -0.20 -24.02 24.10
CA LEU A 239 -1.22 -23.01 23.91
C LEU A 239 -1.30 -22.63 22.42
N PRO A 240 -1.78 -23.53 21.54
CA PRO A 240 -1.82 -23.26 20.09
C PRO A 240 -2.68 -22.04 19.79
N LEU A 241 -2.30 -21.26 18.77
CA LEU A 241 -3.00 -20.02 18.40
C LEU A 241 -4.47 -20.32 18.06
N SER A 242 -4.70 -21.42 17.37
CA SER A 242 -6.02 -21.91 16.96
C SER A 242 -7.02 -22.03 18.11
N THR A 243 -6.59 -22.49 19.27
CA THR A 243 -7.45 -22.74 20.44
C THR A 243 -7.94 -21.46 21.11
N HIS A 244 -7.40 -20.31 20.69
CA HIS A 244 -7.59 -19.02 21.34
C HIS A 244 -8.14 -17.96 20.40
N PHE A 245 -8.21 -18.25 19.10
CA PHE A 245 -8.94 -17.46 18.13
C PHE A 245 -10.44 -17.51 18.43
N LEU A 246 -11.07 -16.35 18.62
CA LEU A 246 -12.52 -16.22 18.51
C LEU A 246 -12.75 -15.67 17.11
N GLY A 247 -13.56 -16.35 16.30
CA GLY A 247 -13.94 -15.88 14.97
C GLY A 247 -14.48 -14.45 14.98
N PRO A 248 -14.79 -13.87 13.80
CA PRO A 248 -15.30 -12.51 13.70
C PRO A 248 -16.42 -12.31 14.70
N THR A 249 -16.18 -11.46 15.70
CA THR A 249 -17.23 -11.03 16.60
C THR A 249 -18.21 -10.24 15.76
N GLY A 250 -19.28 -10.90 15.32
CA GLY A 250 -20.39 -10.27 14.61
C GLY A 250 -21.07 -9.25 15.52
N SER A 251 -20.49 -8.05 15.65
CA SER A 251 -21.10 -6.93 16.37
C SER A 251 -20.33 -5.62 16.16
N GLU A 252 -20.20 -5.15 14.93
CA GLU A 252 -20.01 -3.70 14.67
C GLU A 252 -21.30 -3.04 14.11
N GLU A 253 -22.39 -3.79 13.97
CA GLU A 253 -23.68 -3.26 13.53
C GLU A 253 -24.54 -2.65 14.67
N GLN A 254 -24.03 -2.61 15.91
CA GLN A 254 -24.75 -2.04 17.07
C GLN A 254 -24.02 -0.91 17.83
N ALA A 255 -22.85 -0.44 17.37
CA ALA A 255 -22.15 0.70 17.97
C ALA A 255 -22.37 2.04 17.25
N ARG A 256 -23.35 2.14 16.35
CA ARG A 256 -23.95 3.43 15.97
C ARG A 256 -24.92 3.85 17.07
N SER A 257 -24.37 4.31 18.18
CA SER A 257 -25.14 5.07 19.16
C SER A 257 -25.73 6.29 18.46
N GLU A 258 -27.05 6.42 18.54
CA GLU A 258 -27.78 7.60 18.12
C GLU A 258 -27.16 8.85 18.77
N PRO A 259 -26.99 9.96 18.03
CA PRO A 259 -26.48 11.18 18.61
C PRO A 259 -27.49 11.71 19.64
N SER A 260 -27.07 11.73 20.91
CA SER A 260 -27.78 12.38 22.01
C SER A 260 -28.16 13.82 21.63
N PRO A 261 -29.45 14.20 21.68
CA PRO A 261 -29.92 15.51 21.29
C PRO A 261 -29.64 16.51 22.42
N GLY A 262 -28.37 16.91 22.60
CA GLY A 262 -27.99 17.84 23.65
C GLY A 262 -26.74 18.66 23.40
N MET A 263 -25.76 18.14 22.65
CA MET A 263 -24.42 18.74 22.61
C MET A 263 -24.07 19.51 21.33
N GLY A 264 -25.05 19.74 20.45
CA GLY A 264 -24.84 20.40 19.14
C GLY A 264 -24.89 21.94 19.14
N LYS A 265 -25.37 22.58 20.22
CA LYS A 265 -25.55 24.05 20.24
C LYS A 265 -24.37 24.82 20.83
N ILE A 266 -23.59 24.21 21.73
CA ILE A 266 -22.46 24.88 22.40
C ILE A 266 -21.20 24.89 21.53
N LEU A 267 -20.99 23.84 20.72
CA LEU A 267 -19.80 23.71 19.87
C LEU A 267 -19.87 24.55 18.57
N ARG A 268 -21.08 24.84 18.06
CA ARG A 268 -21.24 25.69 16.86
C ARG A 268 -21.11 27.19 17.15
N GLY A 269 -21.43 27.63 18.37
CA GLY A 269 -21.27 29.04 18.77
C GLY A 269 -19.81 29.45 18.99
N SER A 270 -18.97 28.53 19.46
CA SER A 270 -17.57 28.80 19.79
C SER A 270 -16.65 28.87 18.56
N ILE A 271 -16.93 28.10 17.51
CA ILE A 271 -16.16 28.12 16.25
C ILE A 271 -16.46 29.39 15.44
N ALA A 272 -17.71 29.87 15.43
CA ALA A 272 -18.08 31.11 14.73
C ALA A 272 -17.45 32.37 15.36
N MET A 273 -17.29 32.39 16.69
CA MET A 273 -16.69 33.53 17.39
C MET A 273 -15.16 33.60 17.22
N LEU A 274 -14.47 32.45 17.13
CA LEU A 274 -13.03 32.39 16.85
C LEU A 274 -12.68 32.81 15.41
N LEU A 275 -13.55 32.50 14.43
CA LEU A 275 -13.35 32.91 13.03
C LEU A 275 -13.60 34.41 12.81
N LEU A 276 -14.53 35.01 13.55
CA LEU A 276 -14.81 36.45 13.49
C LEU A 276 -13.69 37.30 14.13
N LEU A 277 -13.08 36.82 15.21
CA LEU A 277 -11.96 37.52 15.86
C LEU A 277 -10.63 37.36 15.09
N GLY A 278 -10.40 36.20 14.46
CA GLY A 278 -9.23 35.98 13.61
C GLY A 278 -9.25 36.79 12.30
N GLY A 279 -10.44 36.96 11.69
CA GLY A 279 -10.59 37.73 10.44
C GLY A 279 -10.34 39.24 10.60
N ILE A 280 -10.66 39.82 11.76
CA ILE A 280 -10.48 41.26 12.02
C ILE A 280 -9.01 41.59 12.35
N ALA A 281 -8.26 40.67 12.97
CA ALA A 281 -6.83 40.84 13.25
C ALA A 281 -5.95 40.72 11.98
N TYR A 282 -6.37 39.92 11.00
CA TYR A 282 -5.62 39.75 9.74
C TYR A 282 -5.81 40.94 8.78
N ALA A 283 -7.00 41.55 8.76
CA ALA A 283 -7.32 42.66 7.87
C ALA A 283 -6.65 43.99 8.27
N THR A 284 -6.29 44.19 9.54
CA THR A 284 -5.64 45.43 10.01
C THR A 284 -4.12 45.42 9.83
N TYR A 285 -3.48 44.25 9.72
CA TYR A 285 -2.02 44.13 9.56
C TYR A 285 -1.54 44.37 8.11
N TYR A 286 -2.40 44.17 7.10
CA TYR A 286 -1.97 44.16 5.69
C TYR A 286 -2.29 45.41 4.86
N VAL A 287 -3.01 46.40 5.39
CA VAL A 287 -3.43 47.59 4.62
C VAL A 287 -2.57 48.84 4.90
N GLY A 288 -1.58 48.77 5.80
CA GLY A 288 -0.78 49.93 6.18
C GLY A 288 0.73 49.75 5.98
N VAL A 289 1.28 50.45 5.00
CA VAL A 289 2.68 50.92 4.91
C VAL A 289 3.73 49.92 4.38
N TRP A 290 3.81 49.72 3.07
CA TRP A 290 5.08 49.42 2.37
C TRP A 290 5.16 50.19 1.04
N PRO A 291 6.22 50.99 0.77
CA PRO A 291 6.43 51.62 -0.54
C PRO A 291 6.90 50.59 -1.59
N PRO A 292 6.61 50.79 -2.88
CA PRO A 292 6.94 49.82 -3.93
C PRO A 292 8.46 49.74 -4.19
N PRO A 293 9.02 48.55 -4.42
CA PRO A 293 10.42 48.39 -4.82
C PRO A 293 10.65 48.79 -6.28
N PRO A 294 11.88 49.21 -6.66
CA PRO A 294 12.20 49.59 -8.04
C PRO A 294 12.15 48.37 -8.98
N PRO A 295 11.90 48.60 -10.29
CA PRO A 295 11.74 47.52 -11.26
C PRO A 295 13.07 46.75 -11.47
N PRO A 296 13.03 45.41 -11.53
CA PRO A 296 14.22 44.61 -11.81
C PRO A 296 14.62 44.69 -13.30
N PRO A 297 15.91 44.48 -13.63
CA PRO A 297 16.37 44.41 -15.01
C PRO A 297 15.71 43.22 -15.75
N PRO A 298 15.51 43.32 -17.08
CA PRO A 298 14.89 42.24 -17.84
C PRO A 298 15.76 40.97 -17.78
N PRO A 299 15.19 39.80 -17.46
CA PRO A 299 15.93 38.55 -17.47
C PRO A 299 16.32 38.17 -18.90
N PRO A 300 17.47 37.48 -19.09
CA PRO A 300 17.87 36.99 -20.39
C PRO A 300 16.83 36.01 -20.93
N SER A 301 16.35 36.27 -22.15
CA SER A 301 15.40 35.44 -22.87
C SER A 301 16.09 34.15 -23.30
N VAL A 302 15.99 33.10 -22.50
CA VAL A 302 16.30 31.74 -22.97
C VAL A 302 15.09 31.28 -23.80
N PRO A 303 15.26 30.85 -25.06
CA PRO A 303 14.18 30.26 -25.82
C PRO A 303 13.90 28.87 -25.24
N VAL A 304 13.05 28.83 -24.22
CA VAL A 304 12.51 27.60 -23.65
C VAL A 304 11.43 27.12 -24.62
N GLY A 305 11.71 26.04 -25.34
CA GLY A 305 10.61 25.21 -25.84
C GLY A 305 9.76 24.86 -24.63
N SER A 306 8.53 25.38 -24.59
CA SER A 306 7.63 25.34 -23.44
C SER A 306 7.68 23.99 -22.72
N ALA A 307 8.05 23.99 -21.44
CA ALA A 307 8.07 22.77 -20.62
C ALA A 307 6.69 22.09 -20.54
N VAL A 308 5.61 22.88 -20.73
CA VAL A 308 4.24 22.37 -20.89
C VAL A 308 4.10 21.63 -22.23
N ALA A 309 4.59 22.20 -23.32
CA ALA A 309 4.61 21.53 -24.63
C ALA A 309 5.45 20.25 -24.62
N ALA A 310 6.56 20.22 -23.86
CA ALA A 310 7.35 19.01 -23.67
C ALA A 310 6.60 17.92 -22.87
N ALA A 311 5.85 18.31 -21.84
CA ALA A 311 5.03 17.38 -21.05
C ALA A 311 3.85 16.80 -21.85
N LEU A 312 3.28 17.57 -22.78
CA LEU A 312 2.18 17.12 -23.66
C LEU A 312 2.67 16.48 -24.97
N LYS A 313 3.98 16.49 -25.22
CA LYS A 313 4.61 15.88 -26.41
C LYS A 313 4.18 14.42 -26.65
N PRO A 314 4.06 13.55 -25.62
CA PRO A 314 3.58 12.18 -25.81
C PRO A 314 2.17 12.11 -26.39
N ILE A 315 1.29 13.06 -26.06
CA ILE A 315 -0.09 13.10 -26.57
C ILE A 315 -0.13 13.51 -28.05
N ARG A 316 0.77 14.41 -28.45
CA ARG A 316 0.77 15.01 -29.80
C ARG A 316 1.51 14.19 -30.85
N GLU A 317 2.56 13.48 -30.44
CA GLU A 317 3.43 12.75 -31.38
C GLU A 317 3.10 11.26 -31.48
N ASN A 318 2.49 10.67 -30.44
CA ASN A 318 2.09 9.27 -30.45
C ASN A 318 0.57 9.15 -30.53
N GLY A 319 0.06 8.72 -31.69
CA GLY A 319 -1.37 8.42 -31.89
C GLY A 319 -1.89 7.20 -31.10
N GLN A 320 -1.04 6.53 -30.32
CA GLN A 320 -1.37 5.35 -29.52
C GLN A 320 -0.84 5.50 -28.09
N ILE A 321 -1.29 6.53 -27.38
CA ILE A 321 -1.12 6.59 -25.92
C ILE A 321 -2.35 6.01 -25.23
N THR A 322 -2.14 5.30 -24.12
CA THR A 322 -3.24 4.80 -23.31
C THR A 322 -3.97 5.96 -22.62
N PRO A 323 -5.25 5.80 -22.26
CA PRO A 323 -6.00 6.82 -21.52
C PRO A 323 -5.32 7.22 -20.21
N LEU A 324 -4.76 6.25 -19.46
CA LEU A 324 -4.02 6.54 -18.22
C LEU A 324 -2.76 7.39 -18.46
N GLU A 325 -1.96 7.07 -19.48
CA GLU A 325 -0.78 7.87 -19.86
C GLU A 325 -1.17 9.29 -20.27
N ARG A 326 -2.33 9.46 -20.92
CA ARG A 326 -2.88 10.79 -21.25
C ARG A 326 -3.16 11.60 -19.98
N PHE A 327 -3.82 11.01 -18.98
CA PHE A 327 -4.07 11.67 -17.69
C PHE A 327 -2.77 12.04 -16.96
N GLN A 328 -1.75 11.17 -16.99
CA GLN A 328 -0.44 11.44 -16.37
C GLN A 328 0.35 12.54 -17.09
N ALA A 329 0.29 12.60 -18.42
CA ALA A 329 0.90 13.66 -19.20
C ALA A 329 0.24 15.03 -18.92
N ILE A 330 -1.09 15.07 -18.82
CA ILE A 330 -1.84 16.27 -18.42
C ILE A 330 -1.45 16.69 -16.99
N GLN A 331 -1.37 15.76 -16.04
CA GLN A 331 -0.96 16.05 -14.66
C GLN A 331 0.47 16.63 -14.60
N SER A 332 1.37 16.08 -15.40
CA SER A 332 2.75 16.58 -15.50
C SER A 332 2.77 18.01 -16.03
N ALA A 333 2.00 18.31 -17.08
CA ALA A 333 1.85 19.65 -17.64
C ALA A 333 1.28 20.66 -16.63
N ILE A 334 0.36 20.23 -15.75
CA ILE A 334 -0.23 21.05 -14.68
C ILE A 334 0.74 21.30 -13.52
N ASN A 335 1.68 20.38 -13.26
CA ASN A 335 2.62 20.47 -12.16
C ASN A 335 3.89 21.27 -12.50
N VAL A 336 4.27 21.36 -13.78
CA VAL A 336 5.40 22.17 -14.28
C VAL A 336 5.39 23.63 -13.77
N PRO A 337 4.24 24.36 -13.81
CA PRO A 337 4.14 25.73 -13.32
C PRO A 337 4.25 25.83 -11.79
N ARG A 338 3.72 24.83 -11.08
CA ARG A 338 3.72 24.75 -9.60
C ARG A 338 5.11 24.53 -9.03
N SER A 339 5.95 23.74 -9.71
CA SER A 339 7.31 23.44 -9.24
C SER A 339 8.35 24.50 -9.59
N SER A 340 8.06 25.38 -10.55
CA SER A 340 9.09 26.16 -11.25
C SER A 340 8.88 27.68 -11.20
N ASN A 341 7.81 28.19 -10.57
CA ASN A 341 7.40 29.61 -10.62
C ASN A 341 7.31 30.17 -12.06
N VAL A 342 7.06 29.31 -13.04
CA VAL A 342 6.92 29.70 -14.45
C VAL A 342 5.45 30.07 -14.68
N GLN A 343 5.20 31.27 -15.21
CA GLN A 343 3.86 31.68 -15.61
C GLN A 343 3.44 30.90 -16.85
N VAL A 344 2.27 30.26 -16.78
CA VAL A 344 1.63 29.60 -17.92
C VAL A 344 0.99 30.66 -18.81
N THR A 345 1.30 30.61 -20.09
CA THR A 345 0.68 31.47 -21.10
C THR A 345 -0.80 31.11 -21.28
N ALA A 346 -1.58 32.04 -21.81
CA ALA A 346 -3.00 31.78 -22.13
C ALA A 346 -3.18 30.63 -23.14
N GLU A 347 -2.25 30.51 -24.09
CA GLU A 347 -2.24 29.45 -25.11
C GLU A 347 -1.97 28.07 -24.51
N GLU A 348 -1.01 27.96 -23.58
CA GLU A 348 -0.72 26.73 -22.86
C GLU A 348 -1.89 26.31 -21.95
N LYS A 349 -2.53 27.27 -21.29
CA LYS A 349 -3.73 27.01 -20.49
C LYS A 349 -4.88 26.50 -21.36
N SER A 350 -5.11 27.14 -22.51
CA SER A 350 -6.13 26.69 -23.47
C SER A 350 -5.84 25.29 -24.02
N LEU A 351 -4.56 24.95 -24.19
CA LEU A 351 -4.14 23.63 -24.63
C LEU A 351 -4.40 22.56 -23.56
N ILE A 352 -3.98 22.81 -22.32
CA ILE A 352 -4.24 21.91 -21.19
C ILE A 352 -5.75 21.70 -21.03
N ASP A 353 -6.55 22.77 -21.13
CA ASP A 353 -8.01 22.69 -21.06
C ASP A 353 -8.59 21.80 -22.16
N SER A 354 -8.12 21.92 -23.41
CA SER A 354 -8.55 21.08 -24.52
C SER A 354 -8.24 19.60 -24.29
N GLU A 355 -7.04 19.29 -23.78
CA GLU A 355 -6.64 17.90 -23.50
C GLU A 355 -7.42 17.29 -22.33
N ILE A 356 -7.73 18.08 -21.29
CA ILE A 356 -8.62 17.66 -20.20
C ILE A 356 -10.00 17.29 -20.77
N GLN A 357 -10.56 18.12 -21.66
CA GLN A 357 -11.88 17.84 -22.23
C GLN A 357 -11.91 16.54 -23.04
N GLU A 358 -10.89 16.30 -23.86
CA GLU A 358 -10.81 15.07 -24.64
C GLU A 358 -10.56 13.84 -23.75
N ALA A 359 -9.71 13.95 -22.73
CA ALA A 359 -9.50 12.87 -21.75
C ALA A 359 -10.79 12.51 -21.01
N MET A 360 -11.57 13.50 -20.58
CA MET A 360 -12.87 13.27 -19.91
C MET A 360 -13.91 12.64 -20.84
N LYS A 361 -13.88 12.98 -22.14
CA LYS A 361 -14.76 12.37 -23.14
C LYS A 361 -14.44 10.89 -23.36
N ILE A 362 -13.16 10.55 -23.49
CA ILE A 362 -12.69 9.16 -23.60
C ILE A 362 -13.07 8.37 -22.34
N TRP A 363 -12.79 8.94 -21.17
CA TRP A 363 -13.13 8.34 -19.89
C TRP A 363 -14.62 8.02 -19.78
N SER A 364 -15.50 8.96 -20.18
CA SER A 364 -16.95 8.74 -20.15
C SER A 364 -17.37 7.58 -21.06
N ALA A 365 -16.80 7.47 -22.26
CA ALA A 365 -17.14 6.39 -23.18
C ALA A 365 -16.71 5.02 -22.60
N GLN A 366 -15.48 4.94 -22.09
CA GLN A 366 -14.97 3.73 -21.44
C GLN A 366 -15.81 3.32 -20.21
N PHE A 367 -16.28 4.30 -19.43
CA PHE A 367 -17.18 4.04 -18.31
C PHE A 367 -18.52 3.46 -18.75
N ASP A 368 -19.11 4.01 -19.81
CA ASP A 368 -20.37 3.50 -20.36
C ASP A 368 -20.23 2.07 -20.89
N ASP A 369 -19.11 1.76 -21.56
CA ASP A 369 -18.79 0.41 -22.02
C ASP A 369 -18.62 -0.56 -20.83
N ALA A 370 -17.83 -0.18 -19.81
CA ALA A 370 -17.64 -1.00 -18.62
C ALA A 370 -18.95 -1.22 -17.84
N TYR A 371 -19.80 -0.20 -17.76
CA TYR A 371 -21.11 -0.29 -17.15
C TYR A 371 -22.06 -1.23 -17.91
N LEU A 372 -22.03 -1.18 -19.25
CA LEU A 372 -22.79 -2.11 -20.09
C LEU A 372 -22.32 -3.56 -19.91
N LEU A 373 -21.01 -3.78 -19.83
CA LEU A 373 -20.43 -5.11 -19.58
C LEU A 373 -20.84 -5.66 -18.20
N LEU A 374 -20.87 -4.82 -17.17
CA LEU A 374 -21.37 -5.20 -15.85
C LEU A 374 -22.84 -5.66 -15.88
N ASN A 375 -23.69 -4.93 -16.60
CA ASN A 375 -25.13 -5.18 -16.64
C ASN A 375 -25.52 -6.35 -17.55
N THR A 376 -24.72 -6.64 -18.58
CA THR A 376 -24.98 -7.76 -19.52
C THR A 376 -24.42 -9.10 -19.03
N GLY A 377 -23.50 -9.08 -18.05
CA GLY A 377 -23.04 -10.27 -17.33
C GLY A 377 -22.09 -11.19 -18.11
N ALA A 378 -21.73 -10.84 -19.35
CA ALA A 378 -20.94 -11.69 -20.25
C ALA A 378 -19.45 -11.75 -19.89
N THR A 379 -18.86 -10.66 -19.34
CA THR A 379 -17.44 -10.62 -18.96
C THR A 379 -17.20 -9.75 -17.72
N ARG A 380 -17.72 -10.19 -16.57
CA ARG A 380 -17.62 -9.44 -15.30
C ARG A 380 -16.18 -9.07 -14.92
N ALA A 381 -15.21 -9.96 -15.14
CA ALA A 381 -13.79 -9.70 -14.85
C ALA A 381 -13.23 -8.52 -15.67
N GLU A 382 -13.51 -8.47 -16.97
CA GLU A 382 -13.06 -7.38 -17.86
C GLU A 382 -13.73 -6.05 -17.50
N ALA A 383 -15.00 -6.09 -17.12
CA ALA A 383 -15.72 -4.93 -16.62
C ALA A 383 -15.11 -4.40 -15.30
N PHE A 384 -14.60 -5.29 -14.44
CA PHE A 384 -13.91 -4.91 -13.20
C PHE A 384 -12.57 -4.25 -13.44
N ASP A 385 -11.73 -4.86 -14.28
CA ASP A 385 -10.42 -4.31 -14.60
C ASP A 385 -10.57 -2.92 -15.24
N SER A 386 -11.55 -2.76 -16.14
CA SER A 386 -11.90 -1.48 -16.74
C SER A 386 -12.32 -0.43 -15.70
N ILE A 387 -13.10 -0.83 -14.69
CA ILE A 387 -13.56 0.07 -13.63
C ILE A 387 -12.42 0.51 -12.70
N ILE A 388 -11.49 -0.39 -12.37
CA ILE A 388 -10.30 -0.06 -11.57
C ILE A 388 -9.42 0.92 -12.34
N GLU A 389 -9.22 0.71 -13.64
CA GLU A 389 -8.45 1.63 -14.48
C GLU A 389 -9.14 3.01 -14.54
N LEU A 390 -10.47 3.05 -14.70
CA LEU A 390 -11.24 4.28 -14.69
C LEU A 390 -11.17 5.02 -13.34
N ARG A 391 -11.10 4.29 -12.23
CA ARG A 391 -10.87 4.86 -10.88
C ARG A 391 -9.54 5.61 -10.83
N ASP A 392 -8.47 5.00 -11.30
CA ASP A 392 -7.13 5.58 -11.25
C ASP A 392 -7.05 6.85 -12.12
N GLN A 393 -7.71 6.83 -13.29
CA GLN A 393 -7.85 8.00 -14.15
C GLN A 393 -8.61 9.15 -13.47
N ILE A 394 -9.72 8.87 -12.75
CA ILE A 394 -10.51 9.92 -12.09
C ILE A 394 -9.86 10.46 -10.80
N SER A 395 -9.03 9.66 -10.13
CA SER A 395 -8.19 10.11 -9.01
C SER A 395 -7.17 11.15 -9.47
N ILE A 396 -6.56 10.93 -10.64
CA ILE A 396 -5.67 11.92 -11.27
C ILE A 396 -6.48 13.16 -11.71
N ALA A 397 -7.68 12.96 -12.28
CA ALA A 397 -8.54 14.07 -12.70
C ALA A 397 -8.96 14.99 -11.55
N ARG A 398 -9.23 14.45 -10.34
CA ARG A 398 -9.51 15.27 -9.14
C ARG A 398 -8.39 16.26 -8.82
N GLN A 399 -7.14 15.89 -9.06
CA GLN A 399 -6.01 16.78 -8.83
C GLN A 399 -5.98 17.97 -9.81
N PHE A 400 -6.69 17.88 -10.95
CA PHE A 400 -6.90 19.00 -11.86
C PHE A 400 -7.87 20.03 -11.29
N GLN A 401 -8.87 19.58 -10.51
CA GLN A 401 -9.86 20.43 -9.87
C GLN A 401 -9.21 21.38 -8.85
N ASP A 402 -8.20 20.87 -8.12
CA ASP A 402 -7.43 21.65 -7.15
C ASP A 402 -6.42 22.61 -7.80
N ALA A 403 -6.22 22.53 -9.12
CA ALA A 403 -5.24 23.33 -9.85
C ALA A 403 -5.78 24.66 -10.41
N ASP A 404 -7.00 25.04 -10.04
CA ASP A 404 -7.66 26.29 -10.48
C ASP A 404 -7.75 26.40 -12.02
N ILE A 405 -7.89 25.24 -12.66
CA ILE A 405 -8.02 25.08 -14.11
C ILE A 405 -9.52 25.09 -14.43
N ASN A 406 -9.99 26.23 -14.96
CA ASN A 406 -11.30 26.49 -15.57
C ASN A 406 -12.54 25.83 -14.91
N GLN A 407 -13.47 26.66 -14.44
CA GLN A 407 -14.71 26.25 -13.79
C GLN A 407 -15.53 25.18 -14.56
N THR A 408 -15.52 25.21 -15.89
CA THR A 408 -16.21 24.21 -16.73
C THR A 408 -15.61 22.80 -16.62
N ASN A 409 -14.30 22.67 -16.39
CA ASN A 409 -13.64 21.38 -16.21
C ASN A 409 -13.96 20.79 -14.82
N SER A 410 -14.05 21.66 -13.80
CA SER A 410 -14.49 21.27 -12.44
C SER A 410 -15.89 20.64 -12.44
N GLU A 411 -16.84 21.18 -13.21
CA GLU A 411 -18.19 20.61 -13.32
C GLU A 411 -18.21 19.26 -14.04
N LYS A 412 -17.43 19.08 -15.10
CA LYS A 412 -17.32 17.80 -15.81
C LYS A 412 -16.66 16.71 -14.95
N ILE A 413 -15.60 17.05 -14.23
CA ILE A 413 -14.94 16.14 -13.28
C ILE A 413 -15.93 15.73 -12.18
N LYS A 414 -16.64 16.70 -11.60
CA LYS A 414 -17.68 16.43 -10.61
C LYS A 414 -18.77 15.50 -11.14
N SER A 415 -19.28 15.75 -12.35
CA SER A 415 -20.28 14.87 -12.97
C SER A 415 -19.79 13.44 -13.19
N CYS A 416 -18.50 13.25 -13.48
CA CYS A 416 -17.92 11.92 -13.65
C CYS A 416 -17.76 11.21 -12.30
N VAL A 417 -17.32 11.94 -11.27
CA VAL A 417 -17.25 11.43 -9.89
C VAL A 417 -18.63 11.00 -9.41
N ASP A 418 -19.66 11.82 -9.65
CA ASP A 418 -21.03 11.51 -9.26
C ASP A 418 -21.58 10.27 -10.01
N ARG A 419 -21.20 10.06 -11.28
CA ARG A 419 -21.53 8.83 -12.03
C ARG A 419 -20.87 7.60 -11.42
N VAL A 420 -19.59 7.67 -11.03
CA VAL A 420 -18.90 6.57 -10.32
C VAL A 420 -19.63 6.26 -9.01
N LYS A 421 -19.96 7.28 -8.21
CA LYS A 421 -20.69 7.11 -6.94
C LYS A 421 -22.11 6.55 -7.13
N SER A 422 -22.74 6.82 -8.27
CA SER A 422 -24.07 6.30 -8.59
C SER A 422 -24.08 4.79 -8.88
N LEU A 423 -22.91 4.19 -9.14
CA LEU A 423 -22.77 2.74 -9.22
C LEU A 423 -23.02 2.15 -7.84
N ARG A 424 -24.27 1.77 -7.57
CA ARG A 424 -24.60 0.90 -6.45
C ARG A 424 -23.98 -0.46 -6.71
N LEU A 425 -22.77 -0.65 -6.21
CA LEU A 425 -22.16 -1.95 -6.16
C LEU A 425 -22.99 -2.83 -5.20
N ASP A 426 -23.83 -3.68 -5.79
CA ASP A 426 -24.60 -4.71 -5.08
C ASP A 426 -23.68 -5.58 -4.17
N ARG A 427 -24.26 -6.21 -3.16
CA ARG A 427 -23.55 -7.10 -2.20
C ARG A 427 -22.82 -8.27 -2.87
N ARG A 428 -23.10 -8.54 -4.14
CA ARG A 428 -22.41 -9.53 -4.98
C ARG A 428 -20.98 -9.13 -5.37
N PHE A 429 -20.56 -7.89 -5.14
CA PHE A 429 -19.18 -7.46 -5.38
C PHE A 429 -18.25 -7.76 -4.19
N PRO A 430 -16.97 -8.11 -4.43
CA PRO A 430 -15.99 -8.27 -3.36
C PRO A 430 -15.94 -7.04 -2.46
N LYS A 431 -15.82 -7.26 -1.15
CA LYS A 431 -15.88 -6.17 -0.16
C LYS A 431 -14.77 -5.12 -0.42
N SER A 432 -13.55 -5.54 -0.74
CA SER A 432 -12.45 -4.63 -1.10
C SER A 432 -12.77 -3.67 -2.26
N VAL A 433 -13.56 -4.13 -3.23
CA VAL A 433 -14.02 -3.31 -4.37
C VAL A 433 -15.11 -2.34 -3.93
N ARG A 434 -16.05 -2.78 -3.07
CA ARG A 434 -17.07 -1.92 -2.48
C ARG A 434 -16.45 -0.84 -1.58
N ASP A 435 -15.54 -1.24 -0.71
CA ASP A 435 -14.82 -0.36 0.20
C ASP A 435 -13.98 0.67 -0.57
N SER A 436 -13.29 0.26 -1.64
CA SER A 436 -12.54 1.18 -2.53
C SER A 436 -13.43 2.19 -3.26
N PHE A 437 -14.71 1.87 -3.47
CA PHE A 437 -15.70 2.77 -4.06
C PHE A 437 -16.33 3.69 -3.02
N ASP A 438 -16.54 3.20 -1.81
CA ASP A 438 -17.07 3.97 -0.67
C ASP A 438 -16.05 5.01 -0.14
N GLU A 439 -14.75 4.78 -0.33
CA GLU A 439 -13.67 5.76 -0.07
C GLU A 439 -13.66 6.94 -1.06
N PHE A 440 -14.38 6.84 -2.19
CA PHE A 440 -14.42 7.86 -3.25
C PHE A 440 -15.50 8.92 -3.01
#